data_AF-A0A1Z4QEH0-F1
#
_entry.id   AF-A0A1Z4QEH0-F1
#
_cell.length_a   1.000
_cell.length_b   1.000
_cell.length_c   1.000
_cell.angle_alpha   90.00
_cell.angle_beta   90.00
_cell.angle_gamma   90.00
#
_symmetry.space_group_name_H-M   'P 1'
#
loop_
_entity.id
_entity.type
_entity.pdbx_description
1 polymer ?
#
loop_
_entity_poly.entity_id
_entity_poly.type
_entity_poly.pdbx_seq_one_letter_code
_entity_poly.pdbx_strand_id
1 'polypeptide(L)'
;MNRSNPVASALMSKMDIALPDRAKVKAECLRLLVTLKLNPAKMQLISGFIDSYLKLNQAEEQRFQTELGSFIQEEQEEVMQIVTSWMRQGIEQGIEQGIQREKDLVVRLLKRKLGEIDAELEAEVRRLEVERLEFLGEALFDFSTVEDLRHWLDNQHS
;
A
#
# COMPACT_ATOMS: atom_id res chain seq x y z
N MET A 1 -10.72 34.97 -19.79
CA MET A 1 -9.44 34.63 -20.46
C MET A 1 -8.60 33.82 -19.47
N ASN A 2 -8.57 32.50 -19.59
CA ASN A 2 -7.70 31.64 -18.78
C ASN A 2 -6.99 30.67 -19.72
N ARG A 3 -5.83 31.09 -20.23
CA ARG A 3 -4.96 30.26 -21.07
C ARG A 3 -3.66 30.05 -20.30
N SER A 4 -3.42 28.83 -19.82
CA SER A 4 -2.08 28.29 -19.56
C SER A 4 -2.14 26.78 -19.36
N ASN A 5 -1.73 26.02 -20.40
CA ASN A 5 -1.19 24.68 -20.23
C ASN A 5 -0.04 24.44 -21.22
N PRO A 6 1.19 24.85 -20.85
CA PRO A 6 2.40 24.24 -21.36
C PRO A 6 2.91 23.19 -20.36
N VAL A 7 2.24 22.02 -20.35
CA VAL A 7 2.53 20.69 -19.74
C VAL A 7 2.73 20.61 -18.20
N ALA A 8 2.08 21.43 -17.38
CA ALA A 8 2.61 21.81 -16.06
C ALA A 8 3.91 22.59 -16.30
N SER A 9 3.89 23.89 -16.09
CA SER A 9 4.78 24.78 -16.86
C SER A 9 6.24 24.80 -16.43
N ALA A 10 6.98 23.75 -16.77
CA ALA A 10 7.94 23.11 -15.88
C ALA A 10 7.17 22.31 -14.82
N LEU A 11 7.64 21.11 -14.50
CA LEU A 11 7.20 20.22 -13.43
C LEU A 11 7.27 20.96 -12.07
N MET A 12 6.46 22.01 -11.87
CA MET A 12 6.86 23.30 -11.31
C MET A 12 7.83 23.18 -10.12
N SER A 13 9.16 23.18 -10.27
CA SER A 13 10.06 22.90 -11.41
C SER A 13 11.18 21.96 -10.88
N LYS A 14 10.81 20.93 -10.10
CA LYS A 14 11.47 20.36 -8.89
C LYS A 14 10.82 20.87 -7.58
N MET A 15 9.58 20.47 -7.29
CA MET A 15 9.12 20.22 -5.91
C MET A 15 9.34 21.29 -4.79
N ASP A 16 8.98 22.56 -4.98
CA ASP A 16 8.62 23.38 -3.80
C ASP A 16 7.32 24.15 -4.08
N ILE A 17 6.23 23.38 -4.09
CA ILE A 17 4.92 23.77 -4.63
C ILE A 17 4.06 24.45 -3.53
N ALA A 18 3.51 25.62 -3.84
CA ALA A 18 2.48 26.27 -3.02
C ALA A 18 1.16 25.48 -3.05
N LEU A 19 0.53 25.34 -1.87
CA LEU A 19 -0.52 24.38 -1.52
C LEU A 19 -1.84 24.34 -2.34
N PRO A 20 -2.37 25.40 -2.98
CA PRO A 20 -3.77 25.37 -3.40
C PRO A 20 -4.10 24.49 -4.63
N ASP A 21 -3.14 24.23 -5.53
CA ASP A 21 -3.43 23.60 -6.84
C ASP A 21 -3.01 22.12 -6.99
N ARG A 22 -2.60 21.47 -5.89
CA ARG A 22 -2.03 20.11 -5.90
C ARG A 22 -2.96 19.06 -6.52
N ALA A 23 -4.25 19.12 -6.19
CA ALA A 23 -5.26 18.22 -6.74
C ALA A 23 -5.37 18.33 -8.27
N LYS A 24 -5.42 19.55 -8.78
CA LYS A 24 -5.54 19.83 -10.21
C LYS A 24 -4.29 19.41 -10.98
N VAL A 25 -3.10 19.67 -10.43
CA VAL A 25 -1.84 19.23 -11.02
C VAL A 25 -1.80 17.70 -11.15
N LYS A 26 -2.23 16.97 -10.12
CA LYS A 26 -2.29 15.50 -10.15
C LYS A 26 -3.20 15.00 -11.29
N ALA A 27 -4.40 15.57 -11.41
CA ALA A 27 -5.37 15.20 -12.43
C ALA A 27 -4.83 15.45 -13.85
N GLU A 28 -4.26 16.63 -14.10
CA GLU A 28 -3.68 16.98 -15.39
C GLU A 28 -2.47 16.10 -15.76
N CYS A 29 -1.62 15.75 -14.79
CA CYS A 29 -0.51 14.84 -15.03
C CYS A 29 -0.98 13.44 -15.45
N LEU A 30 -1.98 12.89 -14.77
CA LEU A 30 -2.54 11.58 -15.12
C LEU A 30 -3.24 11.61 -16.49
N ARG A 31 -4.00 12.68 -16.79
CA ARG A 31 -4.61 12.87 -18.11
C ARG A 31 -3.56 12.91 -19.21
N LEU A 32 -2.45 13.62 -18.99
CA LEU A 32 -1.35 13.66 -19.95
C LEU A 32 -0.72 12.29 -20.20
N LEU A 33 -0.55 11.45 -19.17
CA LEU A 33 -0.01 10.09 -19.36
C LEU A 33 -0.87 9.27 -20.32
N VAL A 34 -2.20 9.42 -20.20
CA VAL A 34 -3.19 8.82 -21.09
C VAL A 34 -3.08 9.40 -22.50
N THR A 35 -3.08 10.72 -22.67
CA THR A 35 -2.98 11.36 -24.00
C THR A 35 -1.67 11.00 -24.72
N LEU A 36 -0.57 10.84 -24.00
CA LEU A 36 0.74 10.46 -24.55
C LEU A 36 0.81 8.99 -25.01
N LYS A 37 -0.21 8.17 -24.73
CA LYS A 37 -0.29 6.75 -25.12
C LYS A 37 0.98 5.97 -24.81
N LEU A 38 1.53 6.19 -23.61
CA LEU A 38 2.72 5.49 -23.16
C LEU A 38 2.41 4.00 -22.96
N ASN A 39 3.43 3.16 -22.95
CA ASN A 39 3.22 1.75 -22.63
C ASN A 39 2.83 1.56 -21.15
N PRO A 40 2.14 0.46 -20.78
CA PRO A 40 1.63 0.26 -19.42
C PRO A 40 2.70 0.37 -18.33
N ALA A 41 3.91 -0.18 -18.57
CA ALA A 41 5.01 -0.13 -17.60
C ALA A 41 5.52 1.29 -17.33
N LYS A 42 5.66 2.13 -18.37
CA LYS A 42 6.07 3.53 -18.22
C LYS A 42 4.96 4.37 -17.57
N MET A 43 3.69 4.12 -17.93
CA MET A 43 2.55 4.78 -17.28
C MET A 43 2.52 4.48 -15.78
N GLN A 44 2.68 3.21 -15.41
CA GLN A 44 2.78 2.81 -14.01
C GLN A 44 3.94 3.55 -13.33
N LEU A 45 5.17 3.43 -13.85
CA LEU A 45 6.35 4.07 -13.26
C LEU A 45 6.13 5.57 -12.98
N ILE A 46 5.64 6.32 -13.97
CA ILE A 46 5.45 7.77 -13.83
C ILE A 46 4.31 8.10 -12.86
N SER A 47 3.21 7.36 -12.89
CA SER A 47 2.12 7.50 -11.91
C SER A 47 2.60 7.30 -10.48
N GLY A 48 3.41 6.26 -10.22
CA GLY A 48 3.98 6.01 -8.89
C GLY A 48 4.89 7.15 -8.40
N PHE A 49 5.67 7.75 -9.30
CA PHE A 49 6.45 8.96 -8.97
C PHE A 49 5.54 10.15 -8.61
N ILE A 50 4.44 10.36 -9.34
CA ILE A 50 3.48 11.42 -9.04
C ILE A 50 2.86 11.22 -7.65
N ASP A 51 2.43 10.01 -7.32
CA ASP A 51 1.82 9.71 -6.01
C ASP A 51 2.78 9.87 -4.83
N SER A 52 4.06 9.50 -5.01
CA SER A 52 5.08 9.65 -3.97
C SER A 52 5.36 11.11 -3.61
N TYR A 53 5.39 11.98 -4.62
CA TYR A 53 5.72 13.40 -4.44
C TYR A 53 4.50 14.31 -4.22
N LEU A 54 3.31 13.89 -4.68
CA LEU A 54 2.08 14.66 -4.60
C LEU A 54 1.05 13.95 -3.71
N LYS A 55 1.45 13.68 -2.46
CA LYS A 55 0.57 13.13 -1.42
C LYS A 55 -0.53 14.12 -1.07
N LEU A 56 -1.74 13.84 -1.53
CA LEU A 56 -2.91 14.64 -1.25
C LEU A 56 -3.46 14.31 0.13
N ASN A 57 -3.90 15.33 0.86
CA ASN A 57 -4.73 15.14 2.05
C ASN A 57 -6.20 14.87 1.66
N GLN A 58 -7.05 14.58 2.64
CA GLN A 58 -8.45 14.22 2.38
C GLN A 58 -9.23 15.30 1.60
N ALA A 59 -9.03 16.59 1.90
CA ALA A 59 -9.70 17.69 1.23
C ALA A 59 -9.17 17.94 -0.19
N GLU A 60 -7.88 17.65 -0.43
CA GLU A 60 -7.28 17.67 -1.76
C GLU A 60 -7.75 16.47 -2.61
N GLU A 61 -7.92 15.29 -2.01
CA GLU A 61 -8.40 14.09 -2.70
C GLU A 61 -9.83 14.29 -3.22
N GLN A 62 -10.72 14.92 -2.45
CA GLN A 62 -12.07 15.27 -2.90
C GLN A 62 -12.05 16.24 -4.09
N ARG A 63 -11.13 17.22 -4.06
CA ARG A 63 -10.93 18.13 -5.19
C ARG A 63 -10.38 17.40 -6.42
N PHE A 64 -9.46 16.46 -6.23
CA PHE A 64 -8.91 15.64 -7.31
C PHE A 64 -9.99 14.82 -8.00
N GLN A 65 -10.89 14.18 -7.23
CA GLN A 65 -12.05 13.47 -7.78
C GLN A 65 -12.98 14.39 -8.58
N THR A 66 -13.17 15.63 -8.11
CA THR A 66 -13.98 16.63 -8.83
C THR A 66 -13.32 17.03 -10.16
N GLU A 67 -12.00 17.23 -10.17
CA GLU A 67 -11.23 17.54 -11.39
C GLU A 67 -11.27 16.38 -12.39
N LEU A 68 -11.17 15.12 -11.93
CA LEU A 68 -11.31 13.93 -12.79
C LEU A 68 -12.69 13.85 -13.46
N GLY A 69 -13.75 14.25 -12.75
CA GLY A 69 -15.11 14.30 -13.31
C GLY A 69 -15.32 15.37 -14.38
N SER A 70 -14.37 16.28 -14.56
CA SER A 70 -14.42 17.30 -15.62
C SER A 70 -13.79 16.84 -16.95
N PHE A 71 -13.16 15.67 -16.97
CA PHE A 71 -12.50 15.12 -18.15
C PHE A 71 -13.49 14.49 -19.12
N ILE A 72 -13.05 14.29 -20.37
CA ILE A 72 -13.82 13.55 -21.36
C ILE A 72 -13.85 12.07 -20.92
N GLN A 73 -14.97 11.39 -21.16
CA GLN A 73 -15.24 10.05 -20.64
C GLN A 73 -14.12 9.03 -20.95
N GLU A 74 -13.56 9.04 -22.17
CA GLU A 74 -12.46 8.13 -22.55
C GLU A 74 -11.18 8.37 -21.71
N GLU A 75 -10.79 9.63 -21.52
CA GLU A 75 -9.60 9.97 -20.71
C GLU A 75 -9.84 9.67 -19.22
N GLN A 76 -11.07 9.90 -18.75
CA GLN A 76 -11.47 9.59 -17.38
C GLN A 76 -11.38 8.09 -17.09
N GLU A 77 -11.89 7.24 -18.00
CA GLU A 77 -11.87 5.78 -17.84
C GLU A 77 -10.44 5.24 -17.77
N GLU A 78 -9.54 5.70 -18.65
CA GLU A 78 -8.14 5.29 -18.63
C GLU A 78 -7.39 5.78 -17.38
N VAL A 79 -7.61 7.02 -16.95
CA VAL A 79 -7.04 7.53 -15.69
C VAL A 79 -7.52 6.71 -14.49
N MET A 80 -8.80 6.36 -14.46
CA MET A 80 -9.37 5.53 -13.39
C MET A 80 -8.76 4.13 -13.35
N GLN A 81 -8.44 3.53 -14.50
CA GLN A 81 -7.74 2.24 -14.55
C GLN A 81 -6.34 2.33 -13.91
N ILE A 82 -5.60 3.40 -14.20
CA ILE A 82 -4.27 3.65 -13.61
C ILE A 82 -4.38 3.75 -12.09
N VAL A 83 -5.27 4.61 -11.58
CA VAL A 83 -5.46 4.84 -10.14
C VAL A 83 -5.90 3.55 -9.44
N THR A 84 -6.83 2.80 -10.03
CA THR A 84 -7.35 1.55 -9.45
C THR A 84 -6.27 0.47 -9.36
N SER A 85 -5.41 0.33 -10.39
CA SER A 85 -4.30 -0.62 -10.38
C SER A 85 -3.33 -0.33 -9.23
N TRP A 86 -2.93 0.94 -9.08
CA TRP A 86 -2.01 1.36 -8.02
C TRP A 86 -2.60 1.18 -6.63
N MET A 87 -3.86 1.55 -6.45
CA MET A 87 -4.57 1.37 -5.19
C MET A 87 -4.61 -0.12 -4.79
N ARG A 88 -4.90 -1.01 -5.75
CA ARG A 88 -4.93 -2.46 -5.50
C ARG A 88 -3.55 -2.97 -5.08
N GLN A 89 -2.49 -2.62 -5.82
CA GLN A 89 -1.11 -3.01 -5.49
C GLN A 89 -0.68 -2.47 -4.12
N GLY A 90 -1.03 -1.22 -3.80
CA GLY A 90 -0.73 -0.62 -2.49
C GLY A 90 -1.44 -1.32 -1.33
N ILE A 91 -2.71 -1.73 -1.52
CA ILE A 91 -3.45 -2.51 -0.53
C ILE A 91 -2.80 -3.88 -0.34
N GLU A 92 -2.47 -4.59 -1.42
CA GLU A 92 -1.82 -5.90 -1.38
C GLU A 92 -0.48 -5.85 -0.66
N GLN A 93 0.38 -4.89 -1.00
CA GLN A 93 1.65 -4.66 -0.31
C GLN A 93 1.45 -4.28 1.17
N GLY A 94 0.43 -3.47 1.46
CA GLY A 94 0.09 -3.08 2.82
C GLY A 94 -0.33 -4.27 3.68
N ILE A 95 -1.13 -5.18 3.12
CA ILE A 95 -1.55 -6.43 3.76
C ILE A 95 -0.34 -7.33 3.99
N GLU A 96 0.50 -7.55 2.97
CA GLU A 96 1.70 -8.38 3.09
C GLU A 96 2.67 -7.86 4.17
N GLN A 97 2.93 -6.54 4.18
CA GLN A 97 3.73 -5.90 5.23
C GLN A 97 3.08 -6.02 6.62
N GLY A 98 1.74 -5.93 6.69
CA GLY A 98 0.98 -6.13 7.92
C GLY A 98 1.17 -7.52 8.49
N ILE A 99 0.95 -8.55 7.67
CA ILE A 99 1.14 -9.96 8.02
C ILE A 99 2.58 -10.22 8.47
N GLN A 100 3.57 -9.69 7.76
CA GLN A 100 4.98 -9.87 8.15
C GLN A 100 5.30 -9.23 9.51
N ARG A 101 4.79 -8.01 9.78
CA ARG A 101 4.95 -7.34 11.08
C ARG A 101 4.25 -8.07 12.21
N GLU A 102 3.10 -8.67 11.92
CA GLU A 102 2.37 -9.49 12.87
C GLU A 102 3.15 -10.76 13.23
N LYS A 103 3.70 -11.47 12.23
CA LYS A 103 4.57 -12.63 12.44
C LYS A 103 5.76 -12.29 13.34
N ASP A 104 6.43 -11.17 13.07
CA ASP A 104 7.54 -10.67 13.88
C ASP A 104 7.11 -10.27 15.30
N LEU A 105 5.88 -9.78 15.48
CA LEU A 105 5.33 -9.48 16.80
C LEU A 105 5.08 -10.77 17.59
N VAL A 106 4.36 -11.74 17.02
CA VAL A 106 4.05 -13.02 17.68
C VAL A 106 5.33 -13.76 18.06
N VAL A 107 6.31 -13.86 17.17
CA VAL A 107 7.62 -14.48 17.48
C VAL A 107 8.31 -13.78 18.66
N ARG A 108 8.32 -12.44 18.68
CA ARG A 108 8.91 -11.69 19.81
C ARG A 108 8.16 -11.93 21.13
N LEU A 109 6.83 -12.02 21.09
CA LEU A 109 6.03 -12.31 22.27
C LEU A 109 6.29 -13.73 22.78
N LEU A 110 6.37 -14.71 21.89
CA LEU A 110 6.69 -16.10 22.23
C LEU A 110 8.07 -16.17 22.90
N LYS A 111 9.10 -15.54 22.30
CA LYS A 111 10.44 -15.49 22.89
C LYS A 111 10.46 -14.79 24.25
N ARG A 112 9.67 -13.73 24.41
CA ARG A 112 9.55 -13.02 25.70
C ARG A 112 8.89 -13.87 26.78
N LYS A 113 7.94 -14.72 26.41
CA LYS A 113 7.16 -15.53 27.36
C LYS A 113 7.82 -16.87 27.69
N LEU A 114 8.33 -17.56 26.68
CA LEU A 114 8.86 -18.93 26.77
C LEU A 114 10.39 -18.99 26.84
N GLY A 115 11.07 -17.86 26.60
CA GLY A 115 12.53 -17.80 26.53
C GLY A 115 13.07 -18.07 25.12
N GLU A 116 14.23 -18.71 25.03
CA GLU A 116 14.81 -19.07 23.73
C GLU A 116 13.95 -20.11 23.01
N ILE A 117 13.62 -19.81 21.75
CA ILE A 117 12.90 -20.71 20.85
C ILE A 117 13.84 -21.01 19.68
N ASP A 118 13.96 -22.27 19.31
CA ASP A 118 14.82 -22.68 18.22
C ASP A 118 14.35 -22.14 16.85
N ALA A 119 15.27 -22.14 15.88
CA ALA A 119 15.02 -21.57 14.56
C ALA A 119 13.97 -22.36 13.75
N GLU A 120 13.76 -23.64 14.05
CA GLU A 120 12.80 -24.49 13.34
C GLU A 120 11.37 -24.13 13.75
N LEU A 121 11.12 -23.99 15.06
CA LEU A 121 9.84 -23.51 15.59
C LEU A 121 9.54 -22.09 15.15
N GLU A 122 10.53 -21.19 15.16
CA GLU A 122 10.32 -19.83 14.63
C GLU A 122 9.91 -19.86 13.16
N ALA A 123 10.54 -20.70 12.34
CA ALA A 123 10.20 -20.85 10.92
C ALA A 123 8.81 -21.47 10.71
N GLU A 124 8.37 -22.36 11.60
CA GLU A 124 7.02 -22.93 11.59
C GLU A 124 5.96 -21.87 11.90
N VAL A 125 6.15 -21.09 12.98
CA VAL A 125 5.27 -19.96 13.31
C VAL A 125 5.18 -18.95 12.16
N ARG A 126 6.32 -18.62 11.53
CA ARG A 126 6.35 -17.71 10.37
C ARG A 126 5.67 -18.26 9.12
N ARG A 127 5.47 -19.58 9.01
CA ARG A 127 4.77 -20.22 7.89
C ARG A 127 3.26 -20.31 8.09
N LEU A 128 2.77 -20.05 9.30
CA LEU A 128 1.34 -19.99 9.56
C LEU A 128 0.64 -18.96 8.67
N GLU A 129 -0.58 -19.31 8.26
CA GLU A 129 -1.54 -18.38 7.67
C GLU A 129 -2.00 -17.37 8.73
N VAL A 130 -2.45 -16.19 8.29
CA VAL A 130 -2.75 -15.06 9.17
C VAL A 130 -3.79 -15.43 10.24
N GLU A 131 -4.84 -16.15 9.88
CA GLU A 131 -5.90 -16.56 10.81
C GLU A 131 -5.33 -17.43 11.96
N ARG A 132 -4.44 -18.37 11.63
CA ARG A 132 -3.78 -19.24 12.61
C ARG A 132 -2.79 -18.47 13.47
N LEU A 133 -2.11 -17.50 12.89
CA LEU A 133 -1.20 -16.62 13.61
C LEU A 133 -1.94 -15.77 14.64
N GLU A 134 -3.13 -15.26 14.30
CA GLU A 134 -4.00 -14.52 15.22
C GLU A 134 -4.44 -15.42 16.39
N PHE A 135 -4.90 -16.65 16.10
CA PHE A 135 -5.24 -17.62 17.15
C PHE A 135 -4.05 -18.00 18.04
N LEU A 136 -2.84 -18.11 17.47
CA LEU A 136 -1.62 -18.32 18.25
C LEU A 136 -1.34 -17.13 19.16
N GLY A 137 -1.59 -15.90 18.71
CA GLY A 137 -1.45 -14.69 19.52
C GLY A 137 -2.33 -14.70 20.76
N GLU A 138 -3.53 -15.25 20.69
CA GLU A 138 -4.43 -15.44 21.84
C GLU A 138 -3.99 -16.61 22.73
N ALA A 139 -3.76 -17.78 22.14
CA ALA A 139 -3.36 -19.00 22.87
C ALA A 139 -2.01 -18.84 23.58
N LEU A 140 -1.14 -17.95 23.09
CA LEU A 140 0.13 -17.61 23.70
C LEU A 140 -0.02 -17.26 25.18
N PHE A 141 -1.12 -16.66 25.61
CA PHE A 141 -1.33 -16.28 27.01
C PHE A 141 -1.56 -17.47 27.95
N ASP A 142 -1.87 -18.65 27.43
CA ASP A 142 -2.05 -19.88 28.21
C ASP A 142 -0.76 -20.72 28.29
N PHE A 143 0.23 -20.47 27.43
CA PHE A 143 1.47 -21.25 27.43
C PHE A 143 2.32 -21.01 28.68
N SER A 144 2.95 -22.06 29.17
CA SER A 144 3.92 -22.03 30.27
C SER A 144 5.31 -22.47 29.81
N THR A 145 5.41 -23.35 28.81
CA THR A 145 6.68 -23.86 28.28
C THR A 145 6.73 -23.89 26.76
N VAL A 146 7.92 -24.14 26.20
CA VAL A 146 8.10 -24.32 24.75
C VAL A 146 7.34 -25.54 24.23
N GLU A 147 7.16 -26.57 25.04
CA GLU A 147 6.37 -27.76 24.71
C GLU A 147 4.89 -27.44 24.47
N ASP A 148 4.30 -26.46 25.16
CA ASP A 148 2.92 -26.02 24.88
C ASP A 148 2.78 -25.46 23.47
N LEU A 149 3.78 -24.68 23.02
CA LEU A 149 3.85 -24.18 21.65
C LEU A 149 3.98 -25.33 20.63
N ARG A 150 4.84 -26.33 20.91
CA ARG A 150 5.00 -27.51 20.04
C ARG A 150 3.68 -28.26 19.89
N HIS A 151 3.02 -28.56 21.00
CA HIS A 151 1.73 -29.24 20.99
C HIS A 151 0.65 -28.43 20.27
N TRP A 152 0.65 -27.11 20.43
CA TRP A 152 -0.29 -26.25 19.72
C TRP A 152 -0.09 -26.32 18.20
N LEU A 153 1.17 -26.28 17.73
CA LEU A 153 1.54 -26.36 16.31
C LEU A 153 1.23 -27.74 15.71
N ASP A 154 1.52 -28.82 16.43
CA ASP A 154 1.18 -30.20 16.01
C ASP A 154 -0.33 -30.38 15.83
N ASN A 155 -1.12 -29.80 16.74
CA ASN A 155 -2.59 -29.85 16.68
C ASN A 155 -3.19 -29.00 15.54
N GLN A 156 -2.41 -28.16 14.85
CA GLN A 156 -2.87 -27.45 13.64
C GLN A 156 -2.77 -28.29 12.36
N HIS A 157 -2.07 -29.43 12.39
CA HIS A 157 -1.84 -30.30 11.23
C HIS A 157 -2.84 -31.46 11.11
N SER A 158 -3.84 -31.55 11.99
CA SER A 158 -4.96 -32.52 11.94
C SER A 158 -6.28 -31.83 11.59
#